data_AF-A0A1G6QAH9-F1
#
_entry.id   AF-A0A1G6QAH9-F1
#
_cell.length_a   1.000
_cell.length_b   1.000
_cell.length_c   1.000
_cell.angle_alpha   90.00
_cell.angle_beta   90.00
_cell.angle_gamma   90.00
#
_symmetry.space_group_name_H-M   'P 1'
#
loop_
_entity.id
_entity.type
_entity.pdbx_description
1 polymer ?
#
loop_
_entity_poly.entity_id
_entity_poly.type
_entity_poly.pdbx_seq_one_letter_code
_entity_poly.pdbx_strand_id
1 'polypeptide(L)'
;MTDDVRDLLALAVRDEPPLALDRDVVIADGRRALRRRRTVAVGGVAAVVAVAVIGTTALTGGAYNRSDTIQPAAPVSTTDRPRAPAPPTDAPLTTTTRAPLSSNPLSSNPLSSNPLPPQTTTTKHLDDLARIEDLMRAGNLAWPTGVSGKRDGGGYTSTTSGVLAARLRTDTGDRWFTIDAYKTGSRQSTIRCLSAQDGKPLPNCAETRGPDGSGRRVSIAYPTQPLSPVVVMVTVERVDGTTVEVLDTAGVGPEWRSPQALSIDFLFAVAMLKGLATG
;
A
#
# COMPACT_ATOMS: atom_id res chain seq x y z
N MET A 1 -27.85 -41.01 28.72
CA MET A 1 -28.00 -40.13 27.54
C MET A 1 -26.71 -39.40 27.16
N THR A 2 -25.72 -39.24 28.05
CA THR A 2 -24.40 -38.70 27.69
C THR A 2 -23.46 -39.71 27.02
N ASP A 3 -23.75 -41.01 27.13
CA ASP A 3 -22.89 -42.07 26.59
C ASP A 3 -23.11 -42.31 25.10
N ASP A 4 -24.34 -42.13 24.58
CA ASP A 4 -24.66 -42.28 23.15
C ASP A 4 -23.91 -41.27 22.27
N VAL A 5 -23.67 -40.06 22.77
CA VAL A 5 -22.93 -39.02 22.05
C VAL A 5 -21.44 -39.38 21.97
N ARG A 6 -20.89 -40.02 23.01
CA ARG A 6 -19.49 -40.45 23.03
C ARG A 6 -19.26 -41.62 22.07
N ASP A 7 -20.19 -42.55 22.00
CA ASP A 7 -20.11 -43.68 21.08
C ASP A 7 -20.26 -43.24 19.61
N LEU A 8 -21.15 -42.29 19.31
CA LEU A 8 -21.28 -41.74 17.96
C LEU A 8 -20.04 -40.96 17.51
N LEU A 9 -19.40 -40.22 18.42
CA LEU A 9 -18.14 -39.52 18.13
C LEU A 9 -16.97 -40.51 17.98
N ALA A 10 -16.90 -41.56 18.81
CA ALA A 10 -15.87 -42.58 18.69
C ALA A 10 -15.96 -43.36 17.37
N LEU A 11 -17.18 -43.55 16.85
CA LEU A 11 -17.41 -44.20 15.57
C LEU A 11 -17.00 -43.31 14.38
N ALA A 12 -17.27 -42.00 14.47
CA ALA A 12 -16.97 -41.05 13.40
C ALA A 12 -15.45 -40.78 13.22
N VAL A 13 -14.66 -40.88 14.29
CA VAL A 13 -13.21 -40.61 14.26
C VAL A 13 -12.39 -41.88 13.98
N ARG A 14 -13.03 -43.06 13.94
CA ARG A 14 -12.34 -44.37 13.87
C ARG A 14 -11.61 -44.61 12.54
N ASP A 15 -12.13 -44.03 11.46
CA ASP A 15 -11.59 -44.19 10.10
C ASP A 15 -10.81 -42.95 9.62
N GLU A 16 -10.62 -41.95 10.48
CA GLU A 16 -9.87 -40.75 10.09
C GLU A 16 -8.37 -41.07 10.15
N PRO A 17 -7.65 -41.05 9.00
CA PRO A 17 -6.21 -41.25 9.00
C PRO A 17 -5.58 -40.22 9.93
N PRO A 18 -4.59 -40.58 10.76
CA PRO A 18 -4.02 -39.67 11.74
C PRO A 18 -3.58 -38.41 11.02
N LEU A 19 -4.31 -37.31 11.25
CA LEU A 19 -3.94 -35.96 10.81
C LEU A 19 -2.73 -35.57 11.66
N ALA A 20 -1.58 -36.18 11.38
CA ALA A 20 -0.28 -35.67 11.75
C ALA A 20 -0.09 -34.38 10.94
N LEU A 21 -0.80 -33.34 11.39
CA LEU A 21 -0.62 -31.99 10.88
C LEU A 21 0.80 -31.60 11.28
N ASP A 22 1.71 -31.78 10.33
CA ASP A 22 3.09 -31.39 10.49
C ASP A 22 3.12 -29.86 10.66
N ARG A 23 3.21 -29.44 11.92
CA ARG A 23 3.19 -28.04 12.31
C ARG A 23 4.36 -27.30 11.68
N ASP A 24 5.49 -27.97 11.45
CA ASP A 24 6.67 -27.36 10.86
C ASP A 24 6.44 -27.08 9.37
N VAL A 25 5.74 -27.96 8.66
CA VAL A 25 5.32 -27.72 7.26
C VAL A 25 4.34 -26.56 7.17
N VAL A 26 3.33 -26.51 8.04
CA VAL A 26 2.36 -25.40 8.05
C VAL A 26 3.03 -24.06 8.39
N ILE A 27 3.96 -24.04 9.35
CA ILE A 27 4.71 -22.84 9.71
C ILE A 27 5.68 -22.44 8.58
N ALA A 28 6.32 -23.40 7.91
CA ALA A 28 7.22 -23.14 6.78
C ALA A 28 6.46 -22.57 5.58
N ASP A 29 5.29 -23.12 5.25
CA ASP A 29 4.43 -22.60 4.19
C ASP A 29 3.84 -21.25 4.55
N GLY A 30 3.42 -21.05 5.80
CA GLY A 30 3.01 -19.75 6.32
C GLY A 30 4.13 -18.71 6.18
N ARG A 31 5.35 -19.04 6.60
CA ARG A 31 6.53 -18.17 6.43
C ARG A 31 6.85 -17.91 4.97
N ARG A 32 6.72 -18.90 4.08
CA ARG A 32 6.98 -18.76 2.63
C ARG A 32 5.94 -17.84 1.99
N ALA A 33 4.66 -17.99 2.33
CA ALA A 33 3.58 -17.11 1.88
C ALA A 33 3.76 -15.68 2.41
N LEU A 34 4.16 -15.52 3.66
CA LEU A 34 4.38 -14.22 4.28
C LEU A 34 5.62 -13.52 3.70
N ARG A 35 6.68 -14.27 3.37
CA ARG A 35 7.83 -13.76 2.59
C ARG A 35 7.40 -13.31 1.20
N ARG A 36 6.59 -14.09 0.47
CA ARG A 36 6.05 -13.69 -0.85
C ARG A 36 5.23 -12.41 -0.77
N ARG A 37 4.38 -12.25 0.26
CA ARG A 37 3.61 -11.02 0.49
C ARG A 37 4.50 -9.83 0.82
N ARG A 38 5.52 -10.01 1.67
CA ARG A 38 6.50 -8.96 1.98
C ARG A 38 7.34 -8.57 0.78
N THR A 39 7.72 -9.51 -0.09
CA THR A 39 8.43 -9.18 -1.34
C THR A 39 7.54 -8.46 -2.34
N VAL A 40 6.23 -8.66 -2.34
CA VAL A 40 5.31 -7.88 -3.20
C VAL A 40 5.03 -6.49 -2.62
N ALA A 41 4.82 -6.39 -1.31
CA ALA A 41 4.51 -5.12 -0.63
C ALA A 41 5.73 -4.19 -0.44
N VAL A 42 6.94 -4.74 -0.30
CA VAL A 42 8.19 -3.96 -0.13
C VAL A 42 9.07 -4.02 -1.38
N GLY A 43 9.00 -5.10 -2.17
CA GLY A 43 9.82 -5.29 -3.36
C GLY A 43 9.22 -4.79 -4.67
N GLY A 44 7.96 -4.33 -4.67
CA GLY A 44 7.39 -3.60 -5.82
C GLY A 44 8.10 -2.27 -6.12
N VAL A 45 8.79 -1.69 -5.13
CA VAL A 45 9.56 -0.44 -5.30
C VAL A 45 11.07 -0.68 -5.34
N ALA A 46 11.59 -1.72 -4.67
CA ALA A 46 13.04 -1.92 -4.53
C ALA A 46 13.70 -2.74 -5.66
N ALA A 47 12.99 -3.65 -6.34
CA ALA A 47 13.61 -4.52 -7.36
C ALA A 47 14.02 -3.78 -8.65
N VAL A 48 13.48 -2.59 -8.91
CA VAL A 48 13.84 -1.77 -10.08
C VAL A 48 15.15 -1.00 -9.88
N VAL A 49 15.57 -0.78 -8.63
CA VAL A 49 16.77 0.02 -8.34
C VAL A 49 18.07 -0.73 -8.66
N ALA A 50 18.08 -2.06 -8.60
CA ALA A 50 19.32 -2.83 -8.77
C ALA A 50 19.77 -3.02 -10.22
N VAL A 51 18.88 -2.90 -11.21
CA VAL A 51 19.22 -3.08 -12.64
C VAL A 51 19.60 -1.76 -13.33
N ALA A 52 19.23 -0.60 -12.74
CA ALA A 52 19.44 0.71 -13.35
C ALA A 52 20.85 1.31 -13.13
N VAL A 53 21.72 0.70 -12.31
CA VAL A 53 23.01 1.31 -11.93
C VAL A 53 24.12 1.06 -12.96
N ILE A 54 23.94 0.16 -13.93
CA ILE A 54 24.99 -0.17 -14.91
C ILE A 54 24.84 0.59 -16.25
N GLY A 55 23.77 1.38 -16.43
CA GLY A 55 23.34 1.80 -17.79
C GLY A 55 23.36 3.28 -18.16
N THR A 56 23.86 4.22 -17.35
CA THR A 56 23.63 5.67 -17.60
C THR A 56 24.87 6.56 -17.47
N THR A 57 26.05 6.10 -17.88
CA THR A 57 27.26 6.96 -17.98
C THR A 57 27.47 7.63 -19.33
N ALA A 58 26.50 7.66 -20.23
CA ALA A 58 26.68 8.33 -21.52
C ALA A 58 25.46 9.17 -21.91
N LEU A 59 25.75 10.43 -22.23
CA LEU A 59 24.94 11.40 -22.98
C LEU A 59 23.92 12.22 -22.17
N THR A 60 24.33 13.42 -21.77
CA THR A 60 23.84 14.68 -22.38
C THR A 60 24.53 15.89 -21.76
N GLY A 61 25.65 16.29 -22.37
CA GLY A 61 26.08 17.68 -22.37
C GLY A 61 25.32 18.43 -23.46
N GLY A 62 24.91 19.67 -23.19
CA GLY A 62 24.20 20.48 -24.17
C GLY A 62 23.51 21.69 -23.55
N ALA A 63 24.32 22.70 -23.22
CA ALA A 63 23.91 23.97 -22.68
C ALA A 63 22.96 24.74 -23.61
N TYR A 64 21.86 25.26 -23.06
CA TYR A 64 21.21 26.47 -23.57
C TYR A 64 20.89 27.42 -22.43
N ASN A 65 21.61 28.54 -22.47
CA ASN A 65 21.44 29.75 -21.69
C ASN A 65 20.03 30.33 -21.84
N ARG A 66 19.35 30.57 -20.72
CA ARG A 66 18.49 31.76 -20.55
C ARG A 66 18.74 32.34 -19.17
N SER A 67 19.37 33.51 -19.17
CA SER A 67 19.56 34.36 -18.02
C SER A 67 18.30 35.21 -17.85
N ASP A 68 17.36 34.77 -17.00
CA ASP A 68 16.41 35.69 -16.39
C ASP A 68 17.00 36.15 -15.05
N THR A 69 17.51 37.38 -15.06
CA THR A 69 18.06 38.06 -13.90
C THR A 69 16.94 38.39 -12.93
N ILE A 70 16.68 37.50 -11.98
CA ILE A 70 15.81 37.77 -10.83
C ILE A 70 16.60 38.61 -9.82
N GLN A 71 16.09 39.80 -9.54
CA GLN A 71 16.60 40.73 -8.54
C GLN A 71 16.51 40.12 -7.12
N PRO A 72 17.59 40.07 -6.33
CA PRO A 72 17.53 39.58 -4.96
C PRO A 72 16.66 40.48 -4.08
N ALA A 73 15.74 39.88 -3.32
CA ALA A 73 15.05 40.55 -2.23
C ALA A 73 16.06 40.93 -1.12
N ALA A 74 15.91 42.14 -0.57
CA ALA A 74 16.76 42.67 0.48
C ALA A 74 16.78 41.76 1.73
N PRO A 75 17.93 41.61 2.40
CA PRO A 75 18.03 40.82 3.63
C PRO A 75 17.26 41.50 4.77
N VAL A 76 16.30 40.78 5.35
CA VAL A 76 15.69 41.13 6.64
C VAL A 76 16.68 40.75 7.74
N SER A 77 17.14 41.74 8.50
CA SER A 77 17.96 41.54 9.69
C SER A 77 17.12 40.89 10.80
N THR A 78 17.29 39.60 11.03
CA THR A 78 16.81 38.94 12.25
C THR A 78 17.89 38.98 13.32
N THR A 79 17.58 39.64 14.43
CA THR A 79 18.42 39.74 15.63
C THR A 79 18.84 38.37 16.17
N ASP A 80 20.15 38.21 16.32
CA ASP A 80 20.82 37.08 16.94
C ASP A 80 20.44 36.95 18.42
N ARG A 81 20.02 35.74 18.84
CA ARG A 81 19.85 35.39 20.25
C ARG A 81 21.02 34.48 20.67
N PRO A 82 21.79 34.83 21.72
CA PRO A 82 22.91 34.01 22.18
C PRO A 82 22.45 32.61 22.60
N ARG A 83 22.99 31.58 21.94
CA ARG A 83 22.78 30.17 22.27
C ARG A 83 23.77 29.77 23.38
N ALA A 84 23.23 29.24 24.48
CA ALA A 84 24.01 28.71 25.58
C ALA A 84 24.83 27.46 25.17
N PRO A 85 26.01 27.21 25.78
CA PRO A 85 26.84 26.04 25.49
C PRO A 85 26.18 24.74 25.96
N ALA A 86 26.19 23.71 25.11
CA ALA A 86 25.78 22.35 25.48
C ALA A 86 26.92 21.61 26.20
N PRO A 87 26.62 20.73 27.18
CA PRO A 87 27.61 19.88 27.82
C PRO A 87 28.08 18.71 26.92
N PRO A 88 29.29 18.18 27.13
CA PRO A 88 29.81 17.03 26.39
C PRO A 88 29.05 15.75 26.74
N THR A 89 28.70 14.97 25.72
CA THR A 89 28.09 13.64 25.85
C THR A 89 29.16 12.59 25.54
N ASP A 90 29.58 11.87 26.56
CA ASP A 90 30.42 10.68 26.43
C ASP A 90 29.62 9.52 25.81
N ALA A 91 30.16 8.92 24.76
CA ALA A 91 29.59 7.77 24.08
C ALA A 91 30.22 6.47 24.60
N PRO A 92 29.42 5.45 24.99
CA PRO A 92 29.95 4.11 25.22
C PRO A 92 30.12 3.34 23.90
N LEU A 93 31.33 2.83 23.68
CA LEU A 93 31.69 1.85 22.66
C LEU A 93 30.88 0.56 22.85
N THR A 94 30.09 0.17 21.85
CA THR A 94 29.44 -1.14 21.80
C THR A 94 30.14 -2.04 20.79
N THR A 95 30.74 -3.09 21.32
CA THR A 95 31.46 -4.16 20.62
C THR A 95 30.50 -4.92 19.69
N THR A 96 30.79 -4.92 18.40
CA THR A 96 30.03 -5.69 17.39
C THR A 96 30.53 -7.14 17.38
N THR A 97 29.76 -8.05 17.98
CA THR A 97 30.00 -9.51 17.91
C THR A 97 29.57 -10.03 16.53
N ARG A 98 30.55 -10.50 15.77
CA ARG A 98 30.40 -11.10 14.44
C ARG A 98 29.81 -12.52 14.57
N ALA A 99 28.61 -12.74 14.02
CA ALA A 99 28.01 -14.07 13.92
C ALA A 99 28.70 -14.92 12.82
N PRO A 100 28.83 -16.24 13.00
CA PRO A 100 29.43 -17.13 12.02
C PRO A 100 28.53 -17.35 10.80
N LEU A 101 29.17 -17.41 9.63
CA LEU A 101 28.59 -17.77 8.34
C LEU A 101 28.06 -19.21 8.38
N SER A 102 26.75 -19.38 8.25
CA SER A 102 26.11 -20.68 8.05
C SER A 102 25.95 -20.95 6.56
N SER A 103 26.73 -21.91 6.05
CA SER A 103 26.67 -22.44 4.70
C SER A 103 25.48 -23.41 4.57
N ASN A 104 24.41 -22.99 3.90
CA ASN A 104 23.32 -23.90 3.52
C ASN A 104 23.69 -24.66 2.23
N PRO A 105 23.58 -25.99 2.20
CA PRO A 105 23.74 -26.76 0.97
C PRO A 105 22.54 -26.58 0.04
N LEU A 106 22.83 -26.53 -1.26
CA LEU A 106 21.84 -26.53 -2.34
C LEU A 106 20.99 -27.80 -2.28
N SER A 107 19.68 -27.65 -2.05
CA SER A 107 18.70 -28.71 -2.24
C SER A 107 18.03 -28.50 -3.61
N SER A 108 18.43 -29.34 -4.57
CA SER A 108 17.85 -29.44 -5.90
C SER A 108 16.49 -30.15 -5.82
N ASN A 109 15.40 -29.37 -5.82
CA ASN A 109 14.06 -29.94 -6.01
C ASN A 109 13.78 -30.12 -7.52
N PRO A 110 13.36 -31.32 -7.97
CA PRO A 110 12.96 -31.55 -9.35
C PRO A 110 11.64 -30.82 -9.66
N LEU A 111 11.60 -30.18 -10.83
CA LEU A 111 10.42 -29.53 -11.38
C LEU A 111 9.29 -30.54 -11.57
N SER A 112 8.23 -30.41 -10.77
CA SER A 112 6.94 -31.03 -11.06
C SER A 112 6.18 -30.11 -12.02
N SER A 113 6.14 -30.50 -13.29
CA SER A 113 5.40 -29.84 -14.35
C SER A 113 3.93 -30.27 -14.31
N ASN A 114 3.16 -29.72 -13.38
CA ASN A 114 1.70 -29.78 -13.49
C ASN A 114 1.22 -28.63 -14.40
N PRO A 115 0.47 -28.93 -15.48
CA PRO A 115 -0.08 -27.91 -16.35
C PRO A 115 -1.06 -27.03 -15.55
N LEU A 116 -0.79 -25.73 -15.53
CA LEU A 116 -1.65 -24.74 -14.87
C LEU A 116 -3.04 -24.79 -15.54
N PRO A 117 -4.15 -24.95 -14.79
CA PRO A 117 -5.47 -24.84 -15.38
C PRO A 117 -5.63 -23.45 -16.02
N PRO A 118 -6.32 -23.36 -17.18
CA PRO A 118 -6.52 -22.10 -17.86
C PRO A 118 -7.26 -21.12 -16.93
N GLN A 119 -6.61 -20.01 -16.60
CA GLN A 119 -7.21 -18.95 -15.80
C GLN A 119 -8.23 -18.20 -16.66
N THR A 120 -9.51 -18.46 -16.44
CA THR A 120 -10.63 -17.70 -16.99
C THR A 120 -10.82 -16.39 -16.19
N THR A 121 -9.99 -15.38 -16.46
CA THR A 121 -9.98 -14.11 -15.69
C THR A 121 -10.57 -12.90 -16.42
N THR A 122 -11.07 -13.03 -17.66
CA THR A 122 -11.23 -11.85 -18.52
C THR A 122 -12.59 -11.15 -18.46
N THR A 123 -13.69 -11.79 -18.04
CA THR A 123 -15.03 -11.18 -18.19
C THR A 123 -15.50 -10.36 -16.98
N LYS A 124 -15.14 -10.76 -15.75
CA LYS A 124 -15.59 -10.08 -14.50
C LYS A 124 -15.00 -8.67 -14.32
N HIS A 125 -13.91 -8.38 -15.02
CA HIS A 125 -13.09 -7.19 -14.84
C HIS A 125 -13.73 -5.90 -15.40
N LEU A 126 -14.50 -6.01 -16.49
CA LEU A 126 -15.15 -4.85 -17.13
C LEU A 126 -16.37 -4.35 -16.34
N ASP A 127 -17.10 -5.25 -15.68
CA ASP A 127 -18.30 -4.91 -14.90
C ASP A 127 -17.95 -4.04 -13.67
N ASP A 128 -16.79 -4.29 -13.07
CA ASP A 128 -16.31 -3.54 -11.88
C ASP A 128 -15.92 -2.09 -12.22
N LEU A 129 -15.51 -1.80 -13.46
CA LEU A 129 -15.17 -0.45 -13.90
C LEU A 129 -16.41 0.40 -14.14
N ALA A 130 -17.36 -0.15 -14.90
CA ALA A 130 -18.67 0.47 -15.10
C ALA A 130 -19.29 0.79 -13.73
N ARG A 131 -19.15 -0.14 -12.77
CA ARG A 131 -19.60 0.06 -11.41
C ARG A 131 -18.95 1.26 -10.71
N ILE A 132 -17.64 1.48 -10.76
CA ILE A 132 -17.04 2.66 -10.11
C ILE A 132 -17.51 3.96 -10.78
N GLU A 133 -17.48 4.01 -12.11
CA GLU A 133 -17.94 5.20 -12.84
C GLU A 133 -19.42 5.46 -12.55
N ASP A 134 -20.25 4.43 -12.46
CA ASP A 134 -21.66 4.51 -12.11
C ASP A 134 -21.87 4.92 -10.66
N LEU A 135 -21.06 4.43 -9.72
CA LEU A 135 -21.10 4.83 -8.31
C LEU A 135 -20.67 6.30 -8.15
N MET A 136 -19.62 6.73 -8.84
CA MET A 136 -19.20 8.13 -8.86
C MET A 136 -20.28 9.02 -9.47
N ARG A 137 -20.87 8.59 -10.61
CA ARG A 137 -21.98 9.30 -11.26
C ARG A 137 -23.21 9.39 -10.36
N ALA A 138 -23.59 8.28 -9.73
CA ALA A 138 -24.70 8.24 -8.77
C ALA A 138 -24.43 9.07 -7.51
N GLY A 139 -23.17 9.20 -7.11
CA GLY A 139 -22.71 10.07 -6.03
C GLY A 139 -22.51 11.54 -6.42
N ASN A 140 -22.82 11.93 -7.65
CA ASN A 140 -22.51 13.26 -8.21
C ASN A 140 -21.04 13.67 -8.04
N LEU A 141 -20.12 12.69 -8.09
CA LEU A 141 -18.70 12.90 -7.93
C LEU A 141 -18.03 12.94 -9.31
N ALA A 142 -17.55 14.12 -9.70
CA ALA A 142 -16.76 14.31 -10.91
C ALA A 142 -15.27 14.21 -10.61
N TRP A 143 -14.48 13.72 -11.56
CA TRP A 143 -13.03 13.80 -11.49
C TRP A 143 -12.58 15.27 -11.39
N PRO A 144 -11.54 15.58 -10.59
CA PRO A 144 -10.94 16.90 -10.59
C PRO A 144 -10.47 17.31 -11.99
N THR A 145 -10.42 18.62 -12.26
CA THR A 145 -9.90 19.15 -13.52
C THR A 145 -8.50 18.61 -13.80
N GLY A 146 -8.26 18.19 -15.06
CA GLY A 146 -6.97 17.61 -15.46
C GLY A 146 -6.73 16.19 -14.94
N VAL A 147 -7.72 15.52 -14.34
CA VAL A 147 -7.65 14.10 -13.96
C VAL A 147 -8.69 13.30 -14.73
N SER A 148 -8.27 12.17 -15.29
CA SER A 148 -9.18 11.25 -15.97
C SER A 148 -8.76 9.80 -15.75
N GLY A 149 -9.74 8.90 -15.80
CA GLY A 149 -9.50 7.46 -15.84
C GLY A 149 -8.86 7.04 -17.16
N LYS A 150 -7.75 6.28 -17.13
CA LYS A 150 -7.13 5.77 -18.36
C LYS A 150 -7.96 4.60 -18.91
N ARG A 151 -8.67 4.81 -20.01
CA ARG A 151 -9.53 3.77 -20.65
C ARG A 151 -8.79 2.82 -21.58
N ASP A 152 -7.56 3.17 -21.98
CA ASP A 152 -6.81 2.45 -23.04
C ASP A 152 -6.08 1.20 -22.50
N GLY A 153 -6.82 0.16 -22.10
CA GLY A 153 -6.34 -1.23 -22.01
C GLY A 153 -5.41 -1.62 -20.86
N GLY A 154 -5.01 -0.69 -19.97
CA GLY A 154 -4.17 -0.98 -18.79
C GLY A 154 -4.63 -0.26 -17.53
N GLY A 155 -5.88 0.21 -17.54
CA GLY A 155 -6.35 1.25 -16.65
C GLY A 155 -6.85 0.79 -15.31
N TYR A 156 -7.40 -0.42 -15.20
CA TYR A 156 -8.08 -0.84 -13.99
C TYR A 156 -7.75 -2.29 -13.68
N THR A 157 -7.67 -2.66 -12.41
CA THR A 157 -7.57 -4.05 -11.99
C THR A 157 -8.47 -4.29 -10.79
N SER A 158 -9.45 -5.17 -10.95
CA SER A 158 -10.17 -5.75 -9.83
C SER A 158 -9.43 -7.00 -9.38
N THR A 159 -9.08 -7.08 -8.10
CA THR A 159 -8.52 -8.30 -7.52
C THR A 159 -9.65 -9.18 -6.97
N THR A 160 -9.38 -10.47 -6.81
CA THR A 160 -10.29 -11.39 -6.12
C THR A 160 -10.60 -10.96 -4.67
N SER A 161 -9.81 -10.06 -4.08
CA SER A 161 -10.02 -9.52 -2.74
C SER A 161 -10.91 -8.28 -2.70
N GLY A 162 -11.57 -7.92 -3.81
CA GLY A 162 -12.46 -6.74 -3.87
C GLY A 162 -11.71 -5.42 -3.96
N VAL A 163 -10.41 -5.45 -4.29
CA VAL A 163 -9.62 -4.22 -4.48
C VAL A 163 -9.81 -3.75 -5.90
N LEU A 164 -10.22 -2.50 -6.04
CA LEU A 164 -10.38 -1.81 -7.31
C LEU A 164 -9.20 -0.87 -7.48
N ALA A 165 -8.30 -1.15 -8.42
CA ALA A 165 -7.21 -0.25 -8.77
C ALA A 165 -7.47 0.42 -10.12
N ALA A 166 -6.95 1.62 -10.28
CA ALA A 166 -7.06 2.46 -11.46
C ALA A 166 -5.77 3.22 -11.72
N ARG A 167 -5.39 3.38 -12.99
CA ARG A 167 -4.38 4.31 -13.47
C ARG A 167 -5.09 5.57 -13.92
N LEU A 168 -4.81 6.66 -13.22
CA LEU A 168 -5.32 7.98 -13.54
C LEU A 168 -4.32 8.72 -14.41
N ARG A 169 -4.80 9.34 -15.48
CA ARG A 169 -4.02 10.27 -16.29
C ARG A 169 -4.19 11.68 -15.73
N THR A 170 -3.08 12.39 -15.56
CA THR A 170 -3.08 13.81 -15.19
C THR A 170 -2.24 14.64 -16.14
N ASP A 171 -2.40 15.96 -16.12
CA ASP A 171 -1.64 16.89 -16.96
C ASP A 171 -0.12 16.79 -16.74
N THR A 172 0.32 16.33 -15.58
CA THR A 172 1.75 16.23 -15.21
C THR A 172 2.26 14.80 -15.08
N GLY A 173 1.49 13.81 -15.57
CA GLY A 173 1.85 12.39 -15.49
C GLY A 173 0.78 11.53 -14.81
N ASP A 174 0.98 10.22 -14.83
CA ASP A 174 0.01 9.24 -14.35
C ASP A 174 0.12 9.02 -12.83
N ARG A 175 -1.00 8.58 -12.23
CA ARG A 175 -1.12 8.20 -10.82
C ARG A 175 -1.82 6.86 -10.70
N TRP A 176 -1.52 6.16 -9.61
CA TRP A 176 -2.17 4.92 -9.22
C TRP A 176 -3.16 5.20 -8.11
N PHE A 177 -4.40 4.78 -8.34
CA PHE A 177 -5.53 5.02 -7.47
C PHE A 177 -6.13 3.67 -7.09
N THR A 178 -6.30 3.41 -5.80
CA THR A 178 -6.84 2.12 -5.33
C THR A 178 -7.98 2.37 -4.36
N ILE A 179 -9.04 1.58 -4.46
CA ILE A 179 -10.14 1.50 -3.51
C ILE A 179 -10.20 0.05 -2.99
N ASP A 180 -10.17 -0.13 -1.68
CA ASP A 180 -10.38 -1.42 -1.03
C ASP A 180 -11.53 -1.27 -0.04
N ALA A 181 -12.57 -2.08 -0.17
CA ALA A 181 -13.76 -2.02 0.67
C ALA A 181 -14.02 -3.38 1.31
N TYR A 182 -14.15 -3.40 2.64
CA TYR A 182 -14.32 -4.63 3.40
C TYR A 182 -15.13 -4.39 4.68
N LYS A 183 -15.61 -5.46 5.32
CA LYS A 183 -16.34 -5.34 6.60
C LYS A 183 -15.42 -4.90 7.73
N THR A 184 -15.85 -3.94 8.53
CA THR A 184 -15.09 -3.46 9.69
C THR A 184 -14.80 -4.63 10.65
N GLY A 185 -13.55 -4.73 11.09
CA GLY A 185 -13.06 -5.85 11.91
C GLY A 185 -12.62 -7.09 11.14
N SER A 186 -12.92 -7.21 9.84
CA SER A 186 -12.43 -8.35 9.02
C SER A 186 -10.93 -8.28 8.71
N ARG A 187 -10.33 -7.08 8.81
CA ARG A 187 -8.91 -6.83 8.66
C ARG A 187 -8.40 -5.98 9.81
N GLN A 188 -7.09 -6.07 10.07
CA GLN A 188 -6.39 -5.16 10.98
C GLN A 188 -6.21 -3.80 10.31
N SER A 189 -7.29 -3.04 10.23
CA SER A 189 -7.25 -1.61 9.90
C SER A 189 -7.54 -0.83 11.16
N THR A 190 -6.68 0.12 11.48
CA THR A 190 -6.94 1.02 12.60
C THR A 190 -7.31 2.38 12.02
N ILE A 191 -8.49 2.91 12.35
CA ILE A 191 -8.73 4.36 12.20
C ILE A 191 -7.77 5.15 13.10
N ARG A 192 -7.18 4.51 14.11
CA ARG A 192 -6.17 5.13 14.97
C ARG A 192 -4.88 5.47 14.23
N CYS A 193 -4.43 6.70 14.38
CA CYS A 193 -3.13 7.25 14.05
C CYS A 193 -2.09 6.92 15.12
N LEU A 194 -2.12 5.69 15.61
CA LEU A 194 -1.16 5.17 16.59
C LEU A 194 -0.45 3.95 15.97
N SER A 195 0.84 3.85 16.22
CA SER A 195 1.66 2.69 15.88
C SER A 195 1.17 1.47 16.66
N ALA A 196 1.01 0.35 15.96
CA ALA A 196 0.60 -0.90 16.59
C ALA A 196 1.70 -1.50 17.50
N GLN A 197 2.97 -1.14 17.27
CA GLN A 197 4.08 -1.69 18.06
C GLN A 197 4.25 -1.00 19.41
N ASP A 198 4.14 0.33 19.44
CA ASP A 198 4.50 1.14 20.62
C ASP A 198 3.44 2.16 21.04
N GLY A 199 2.28 2.18 20.36
CA GLY A 199 1.17 3.07 20.68
C GLY A 199 1.46 4.56 20.42
N LYS A 200 2.60 4.90 19.81
CA LYS A 200 2.96 6.30 19.55
C LYS A 200 2.20 6.87 18.36
N PRO A 201 1.92 8.18 18.34
CA PRO A 201 1.34 8.85 17.18
C PRO A 201 2.13 8.59 15.89
N LEU A 202 1.43 8.20 14.83
CA LEU A 202 2.02 8.06 13.51
C LEU A 202 2.28 9.45 12.92
N PRO A 203 3.48 9.69 12.34
CA PRO A 203 3.76 10.96 11.69
C PRO A 203 2.84 11.16 10.48
N ASN A 204 2.43 12.40 10.24
CA ASN A 204 1.58 12.79 9.09
C ASN A 204 0.27 12.00 8.99
N CYS A 205 -0.29 11.65 10.15
CA CYS A 205 -1.56 10.98 10.28
C CYS A 205 -2.53 11.89 11.03
N ALA A 206 -3.75 12.01 10.52
CA ALA A 206 -4.81 12.73 11.21
C ALA A 206 -6.08 11.87 11.28
N GLU A 207 -6.70 11.86 12.45
CA GLU A 207 -8.02 11.27 12.70
C GLU A 207 -9.06 12.38 12.82
N THR A 208 -10.20 12.18 12.17
CA THR A 208 -11.37 13.04 12.34
C THR A 208 -12.62 12.16 12.44
N ARG A 209 -13.70 12.73 12.98
CA ARG A 209 -15.02 12.09 12.96
C ARG A 209 -15.92 12.88 12.02
N GLY A 210 -16.56 12.17 11.09
CA GLY A 210 -17.53 12.76 10.19
C GLY A 210 -18.81 13.21 10.93
N PRO A 211 -19.60 14.11 10.33
CA PRO A 211 -20.87 14.55 10.90
C PRO A 211 -21.90 13.41 11.01
N ASP A 212 -21.74 12.36 10.21
CA ASP A 212 -22.52 11.13 10.21
C ASP A 212 -22.03 10.11 11.25
N GLY A 213 -21.01 10.44 12.05
CA GLY A 213 -20.39 9.53 13.01
C GLY A 213 -19.32 8.62 12.40
N SER A 214 -19.05 8.69 11.10
CA SER A 214 -17.99 7.91 10.45
C SER A 214 -16.62 8.23 11.07
N GLY A 215 -15.80 7.20 11.27
CA GLY A 215 -14.39 7.35 11.61
C GLY A 215 -13.61 7.66 10.33
N ARG A 216 -12.80 8.72 10.33
CA ARG A 216 -12.02 9.15 9.16
C ARG A 216 -10.56 9.25 9.55
N ARG A 217 -9.69 8.64 8.78
CA ARG A 217 -8.24 8.70 8.95
C ARG A 217 -7.62 9.09 7.62
N VAL A 218 -6.66 10.01 7.67
CA VAL A 218 -5.74 10.27 6.57
C VAL A 218 -4.32 9.97 7.04
N SER A 219 -3.55 9.30 6.20
CA SER A 219 -2.14 8.98 6.42
C SER A 219 -1.36 9.38 5.18
N ILE A 220 -0.36 10.26 5.34
CA ILE A 220 0.48 10.72 4.24
C ILE A 220 1.90 10.22 4.47
N ALA A 221 2.37 9.33 3.61
CA ALA A 221 3.78 8.94 3.62
C ALA A 221 4.55 9.88 2.71
N TYR A 222 5.30 10.80 3.32
CA TYR A 222 6.32 11.55 2.61
C TYR A 222 7.57 10.69 2.48
N PRO A 223 8.09 10.55 1.26
CA PRO A 223 9.31 9.79 1.07
C PRO A 223 10.51 10.53 1.65
N THR A 224 11.43 9.78 2.25
CA THR A 224 12.73 10.31 2.69
C THR A 224 13.69 10.51 1.52
N GLN A 225 13.42 9.86 0.39
CA GLN A 225 14.20 9.99 -0.84
C GLN A 225 13.52 10.96 -1.82
N PRO A 226 14.25 11.90 -2.44
CA PRO A 226 13.67 12.93 -3.33
C PRO A 226 12.84 12.39 -4.51
N LEU A 227 13.10 11.14 -4.94
CA LEU A 227 12.47 10.52 -6.10
C LEU A 227 11.35 9.54 -5.76
N SER A 228 11.14 9.24 -4.48
CA SER A 228 10.02 8.37 -4.11
C SER A 228 8.71 9.17 -4.17
N PRO A 229 7.56 8.52 -4.40
CA PRO A 229 6.30 9.21 -4.55
C PRO A 229 5.62 9.48 -3.22
N VAL A 230 4.81 10.55 -3.18
CA VAL A 230 3.90 10.79 -2.06
C VAL A 230 2.77 9.77 -2.13
N VAL A 231 2.60 9.03 -1.04
CA VAL A 231 1.50 8.08 -0.85
C VAL A 231 0.49 8.71 0.09
N VAL A 232 -0.74 8.89 -0.39
CA VAL A 232 -1.85 9.38 0.43
C VAL A 232 -2.87 8.27 0.57
N MET A 233 -3.14 7.88 1.81
CA MET A 233 -4.14 6.87 2.12
C MET A 233 -5.21 7.48 3.02
N VAL A 234 -6.45 7.36 2.58
CA VAL A 234 -7.63 7.70 3.36
C VAL A 234 -8.33 6.42 3.76
N THR A 235 -8.65 6.28 5.04
CA THR A 235 -9.45 5.18 5.58
C THR A 235 -10.71 5.74 6.20
N VAL A 236 -11.86 5.17 5.85
CA VAL A 236 -13.15 5.55 6.41
C VAL A 236 -13.84 4.32 6.97
N GLU A 237 -14.12 4.33 8.28
CA GLU A 237 -15.05 3.42 8.94
C GLU A 237 -16.43 4.04 8.92
N ARG A 238 -17.30 3.49 8.08
CA ARG A 238 -18.67 3.97 7.92
C ARG A 238 -19.56 3.39 9.01
N VAL A 239 -20.68 4.07 9.27
CA VAL A 239 -21.69 3.61 10.24
C VAL A 239 -22.41 2.32 9.85
N ASP A 240 -22.32 1.91 8.59
CA ASP A 240 -22.88 0.65 8.08
C ASP A 240 -21.97 -0.59 8.34
N GLY A 241 -20.89 -0.40 9.11
CA GLY A 241 -19.92 -1.47 9.41
C GLY A 241 -19.03 -1.84 8.23
N THR A 242 -18.87 -0.94 7.27
CA THR A 242 -17.92 -1.05 6.16
C THR A 242 -16.71 -0.16 6.43
N THR A 243 -15.52 -0.69 6.20
CA THR A 243 -14.29 0.09 6.08
C THR A 243 -13.91 0.24 4.61
N VAL A 244 -13.61 1.47 4.19
CA VAL A 244 -13.12 1.78 2.84
C VAL A 244 -11.77 2.46 2.93
N GLU A 245 -10.78 1.90 2.25
CA GLU A 245 -9.46 2.48 2.06
C GLU A 245 -9.33 3.00 0.64
N VAL A 246 -8.91 4.25 0.50
CA VAL A 246 -8.65 4.89 -0.79
C VAL A 246 -7.21 5.37 -0.80
N LEU A 247 -6.44 4.92 -1.78
CA LEU A 247 -5.02 5.19 -1.95
C LEU A 247 -4.80 6.02 -3.21
N ASP A 248 -4.00 7.09 -3.11
CA ASP A 248 -3.43 7.82 -4.24
C ASP A 248 -1.90 7.78 -4.13
N THR A 249 -1.23 7.16 -5.10
CA THR A 249 0.23 7.00 -5.15
C THR A 249 0.74 7.13 -6.59
N ALA A 250 2.06 7.23 -6.78
CA ALA A 250 2.64 7.02 -8.09
C ALA A 250 2.89 5.52 -8.31
N GLY A 251 2.91 5.09 -9.58
CA GLY A 251 3.47 3.82 -10.00
C GLY A 251 4.97 3.94 -10.24
N VAL A 252 5.52 3.03 -11.05
CA VAL A 252 6.95 2.95 -11.36
C VAL A 252 7.17 3.28 -12.82
N GLY A 253 8.03 4.27 -13.10
CA GLY A 253 8.39 4.68 -14.46
C GLY A 253 8.44 6.19 -14.64
N PRO A 254 9.01 6.68 -15.75
CA PRO A 254 9.14 8.11 -16.03
C PRO A 254 7.82 8.83 -16.26
N GLU A 255 6.75 8.09 -16.58
CA GLU A 255 5.44 8.66 -16.85
C GLU A 255 4.59 8.89 -15.60
N TRP A 256 5.07 8.49 -14.42
CA TRP A 256 4.36 8.65 -13.15
C TRP A 256 4.81 9.90 -12.42
N ARG A 257 3.85 10.63 -11.84
CA ARG A 257 4.16 11.84 -11.06
C ARG A 257 4.30 11.54 -9.57
N SER A 258 5.38 12.04 -8.96
CA SER A 258 5.60 11.91 -7.51
C SER A 258 4.61 12.70 -6.65
N PRO A 259 4.22 13.95 -7.01
CA PRO A 259 3.26 14.71 -6.21
C PRO A 259 1.86 14.14 -6.29
N GLN A 260 1.11 14.29 -5.19
CA GLN A 260 -0.32 14.00 -5.09
C GLN A 260 -1.10 14.68 -6.22
N ALA A 261 -2.11 14.00 -6.75
CA ALA A 261 -3.00 14.56 -7.78
C ALA A 261 -4.44 14.73 -7.30
N LEU A 262 -4.90 13.86 -6.40
CA LEU A 262 -6.26 13.91 -5.86
C LEU A 262 -6.24 14.59 -4.49
N SER A 263 -7.13 15.55 -4.24
CA SER A 263 -7.23 16.17 -2.91
C SER A 263 -7.72 15.18 -1.85
N ILE A 264 -7.38 15.42 -0.58
CA ILE A 264 -7.84 14.58 0.54
C ILE A 264 -9.37 14.56 0.60
N ASP A 265 -10.04 15.69 0.35
CA ASP A 265 -11.50 15.78 0.32
C ASP A 265 -12.12 14.91 -0.77
N PHE A 266 -11.51 14.87 -1.95
CA PHE A 266 -11.94 13.99 -3.03
C PHE A 266 -11.79 12.51 -2.64
N LEU A 267 -10.66 12.14 -2.03
CA LEU A 267 -10.43 10.77 -1.54
C LEU A 267 -11.48 10.37 -0.48
N PHE A 268 -11.81 11.27 0.45
CA PHE A 268 -12.90 11.05 1.41
C PHE A 268 -14.26 10.93 0.72
N ALA A 269 -14.55 11.75 -0.29
CA ALA A 269 -15.80 11.67 -1.04
C ALA A 269 -15.95 10.31 -1.73
N VAL A 270 -14.89 9.80 -2.37
CA VAL A 270 -14.87 8.44 -2.93
C VAL A 270 -15.09 7.40 -1.83
N ALA A 271 -14.37 7.51 -0.72
CA ALA A 271 -14.46 6.60 0.42
C ALA A 271 -15.85 6.62 1.10
N MET A 272 -16.73 7.57 0.77
CA MET A 272 -18.11 7.68 1.24
C MET A 272 -19.16 7.22 0.22
N LEU A 273 -18.78 6.86 -1.01
CA LEU A 273 -19.73 6.38 -2.03
C LEU A 273 -20.49 5.13 -1.56
N LYS A 274 -21.82 5.20 -1.58
CA LYS A 274 -22.66 4.04 -1.25
C LYS A 274 -22.43 2.90 -2.25
N GLY A 275 -22.59 1.66 -1.82
CA GLY A 275 -22.49 0.50 -2.71
C GLY A 275 -21.09 -0.04 -2.98
N LEU A 276 -20.04 0.48 -2.34
CA LEU A 276 -18.67 -0.05 -2.49
C LEU A 276 -18.43 -1.43 -1.82
N ALA A 277 -19.26 -1.87 -0.88
CA ALA A 277 -18.97 -3.07 -0.05
C ALA A 277 -19.97 -4.23 -0.17
N THR A 278 -20.54 -4.44 -1.36
CA THR A 278 -21.62 -5.44 -1.55
C THR A 278 -21.14 -6.77 -2.16
N GLY A 279 -19.91 -7.22 -1.87
CA GLY A 279 -19.35 -8.48 -2.39
C GLY A 279 -18.92 -9.42 -1.28
#